data_AF-A0A914G3Y5-F1
#
_entry.id   AF-A0A914G3Y5-F1
#
_cell.length_a   1.000
_cell.length_b   1.000
_cell.length_c   1.000
_cell.angle_alpha   90.00
_cell.angle_beta   90.00
_cell.angle_gamma   90.00
#
_symmetry.space_group_name_H-M   'P 1'
#
loop_
_entity.id
_entity.type
_entity.pdbx_description
1 polymer ?
#
loop_
_entity_poly.entity_id
_entity_poly.type
_entity_poly.pdbx_seq_one_letter_code
_entity_poly.pdbx_strand_id
1 'polypeptide(L)'
;VTKIIMSSPQPLLHPAYNSTGLSEHDYISKLIDAVAKRPVLYNVNLVDYKNKNKKGEGFKEVQNEMREAGANETQVQAIYKKWISIKRKFRVEYLRTKADEENGRCPSTTYPYYDSLKFLIPYCEFYKVCSQAQKRRAPFFEGEDSEEERCIQEDDDFPTLTPQTTLDFLISQQKRIKLENQVNELAAAAVAMAAASSTNNINNNNSLPTMASTNILESEGSDE
;
A
#
# COMPACT_ATOMS: atom_id res chain seq x y z
N VAL A 1 -28.99 66.37 -3.22
CA VAL A 1 -29.82 65.25 -3.74
C VAL A 1 -28.89 64.07 -3.99
N THR A 2 -28.80 63.15 -3.04
CA THR A 2 -27.82 62.05 -3.04
C THR A 2 -28.49 60.80 -3.64
N LYS A 3 -28.00 60.35 -4.79
CA LYS A 3 -28.59 59.27 -5.58
C LYS A 3 -28.09 57.92 -5.04
N ILE A 4 -28.92 57.22 -4.26
CA ILE A 4 -28.64 55.87 -3.75
C ILE A 4 -28.83 54.89 -4.92
N ILE A 5 -27.74 54.30 -5.40
CA ILE A 5 -27.77 53.26 -6.43
C ILE A 5 -28.03 51.94 -5.72
N MET A 6 -29.27 51.44 -5.81
CA MET A 6 -29.63 50.12 -5.30
C MET A 6 -28.97 49.05 -6.18
N SER A 7 -27.95 48.40 -5.61
CA SER A 7 -27.23 47.29 -6.24
C SER A 7 -28.18 46.11 -6.43
N SER A 8 -28.36 45.71 -7.69
CA SER A 8 -29.25 44.62 -8.10
C SER A 8 -28.72 43.27 -7.56
N PRO A 9 -29.53 42.48 -6.85
CA PRO A 9 -29.08 41.20 -6.30
C PRO A 9 -28.75 40.25 -7.45
N GLN A 10 -27.48 39.85 -7.54
CA GLN A 10 -27.08 38.85 -8.53
C GLN A 10 -27.77 37.52 -8.23
N PRO A 11 -28.35 36.86 -9.24
CA PRO A 11 -28.91 35.53 -9.08
C PRO A 11 -27.76 34.58 -8.72
N LEU A 12 -27.87 33.95 -7.55
CA LEU A 12 -26.99 32.87 -7.13
C LEU A 12 -27.17 31.71 -8.12
N LEU A 13 -26.23 31.62 -9.07
CA LEU A 13 -26.03 30.44 -9.90
C LEU A 13 -25.65 29.30 -8.95
N HIS A 14 -26.65 28.56 -8.48
CA HIS A 14 -26.43 27.28 -7.83
C HIS A 14 -25.74 26.37 -8.86
N PRO A 15 -24.52 25.88 -8.58
CA PRO A 15 -23.87 24.92 -9.46
C PRO A 15 -24.80 23.72 -9.58
N ALA A 16 -25.17 23.37 -10.81
CA ALA A 16 -26.01 22.23 -11.11
C ALA A 16 -25.39 20.99 -10.46
N TYR A 17 -26.04 20.49 -9.41
CA TYR A 17 -25.67 19.31 -8.63
C TYR A 17 -26.02 18.04 -9.41
N ASN A 18 -25.57 17.97 -10.67
CA ASN A 18 -25.73 16.78 -11.50
C ASN A 18 -24.40 16.04 -11.60
N SER A 19 -23.70 15.89 -10.47
CA SER A 19 -22.57 14.95 -10.35
C SER A 19 -23.11 13.56 -10.05
N THR A 20 -23.97 13.07 -10.93
CA THR A 20 -24.40 11.68 -10.90
C THR A 20 -23.18 10.89 -11.37
N GLY A 21 -22.42 10.35 -10.41
CA GLY A 21 -21.29 9.47 -10.72
C GLY A 21 -21.76 8.22 -11.46
N LEU A 22 -20.84 7.29 -11.70
CA LEU A 22 -21.17 6.02 -12.35
C LEU A 22 -22.28 5.29 -11.60
N SER A 23 -23.14 4.58 -12.33
CA SER A 23 -24.08 3.63 -11.72
C SER A 23 -23.31 2.62 -10.88
N GLU A 24 -23.89 2.06 -9.82
CA GLU A 24 -23.15 1.13 -8.96
C GLU A 24 -22.63 -0.09 -9.76
N HIS A 25 -23.42 -0.57 -10.72
CA HIS A 25 -23.03 -1.68 -11.57
C HIS A 25 -21.84 -1.33 -12.47
N ASP A 26 -21.88 -0.18 -13.15
CA ASP A 26 -20.79 0.26 -14.03
C ASP A 26 -19.55 0.60 -13.22
N TYR A 27 -19.72 1.21 -12.05
CA TYR A 27 -18.65 1.51 -11.11
C TYR A 27 -17.91 0.24 -10.68
N ILE A 28 -18.64 -0.81 -10.27
CA ILE A 28 -18.02 -2.07 -9.87
C ILE A 28 -17.37 -2.76 -11.06
N SER A 29 -18.03 -2.81 -12.22
CA SER A 29 -17.49 -3.46 -13.42
C SER A 29 -16.17 -2.80 -13.86
N LYS A 30 -16.15 -1.46 -13.95
CA LYS A 30 -14.93 -0.70 -14.30
C LYS A 30 -13.84 -0.84 -13.25
N LEU A 31 -14.20 -0.89 -11.96
CA LEU A 31 -13.22 -1.11 -10.90
C LEU A 31 -12.56 -2.49 -11.03
N ILE A 32 -13.33 -3.53 -11.35
CA ILE A 32 -12.80 -4.87 -11.56
C ILE A 32 -11.83 -4.88 -12.76
N ASP A 33 -12.22 -4.28 -13.88
CA ASP A 33 -11.38 -4.19 -15.08
C ASP A 33 -10.07 -3.44 -14.81
N ALA A 34 -10.14 -2.31 -14.12
CA ALA A 34 -8.96 -1.51 -13.77
C ALA A 34 -8.02 -2.26 -12.82
N VAL A 35 -8.56 -2.97 -11.82
CA VAL A 35 -7.72 -3.74 -10.89
C VAL A 35 -7.11 -4.96 -11.57
N ALA A 36 -7.84 -5.65 -12.46
CA ALA A 36 -7.36 -6.83 -13.18
C ALA A 36 -6.04 -6.58 -13.91
N LYS A 37 -5.86 -5.37 -14.47
CA LYS A 37 -4.64 -4.91 -15.16
C LYS A 37 -3.40 -4.79 -14.25
N ARG A 38 -3.58 -4.75 -12.93
CA ARG A 38 -2.53 -4.42 -11.95
C ARG A 38 -2.33 -5.55 -10.93
N PRO A 39 -1.57 -6.59 -11.26
CA PRO A 39 -1.46 -7.79 -10.44
C PRO A 39 -0.85 -7.54 -9.05
N VAL A 40 -0.10 -6.44 -8.86
CA VAL A 40 0.43 -6.02 -7.53
C VAL A 40 -0.68 -5.85 -6.47
N LEU A 41 -1.93 -5.64 -6.89
CA LEU A 41 -3.08 -5.44 -5.99
C LEU A 41 -3.72 -6.75 -5.48
N TYR A 42 -3.41 -7.89 -6.10
CA TYR A 42 -4.05 -9.17 -5.76
C TYR A 42 -3.15 -10.41 -5.82
N ASN A 43 -2.08 -10.40 -6.59
CA ASN A 43 -1.19 -11.54 -6.73
C ASN A 43 -0.20 -11.61 -5.56
N VAL A 44 -0.47 -12.49 -4.60
CA VAL A 44 0.34 -12.69 -3.39
C VAL A 44 1.76 -13.22 -3.67
N ASN A 45 1.99 -13.80 -4.85
CA ASN A 45 3.27 -14.38 -5.24
C ASN A 45 4.21 -13.35 -5.87
N LEU A 46 3.74 -12.13 -6.17
CA LEU A 46 4.62 -11.05 -6.61
C LEU A 46 5.46 -10.53 -5.45
N VAL A 47 6.76 -10.34 -5.69
CA VAL A 47 7.69 -9.72 -4.73
C VAL A 47 7.16 -8.34 -4.29
N ASP A 48 6.62 -7.58 -5.23
CA ASP A 48 6.06 -6.25 -4.98
C ASP A 48 4.74 -6.25 -4.22
N TYR A 49 4.07 -7.39 -4.04
CA TYR A 49 2.80 -7.45 -3.30
C TYR A 49 2.96 -7.01 -1.84
N LYS A 50 4.13 -7.25 -1.23
CA LYS A 50 4.41 -6.81 0.15
C LYS A 50 4.83 -5.34 0.20
N ASN A 51 5.19 -4.73 -0.93
CA ASN A 51 5.65 -3.37 -1.00
C ASN A 51 4.46 -2.38 -0.95
N LYS A 52 4.34 -1.65 0.16
CA LYS A 52 3.28 -0.66 0.38
C LYS A 52 3.30 0.46 -0.68
N ASN A 53 4.48 0.87 -1.13
CA ASN A 53 4.62 1.95 -2.11
C ASN A 53 4.08 1.50 -3.48
N LYS A 54 4.41 0.28 -3.91
CA LYS A 54 3.92 -0.28 -5.17
C LYS A 54 2.41 -0.52 -5.18
N LYS A 55 1.84 -0.92 -4.04
CA LYS A 55 0.38 -0.95 -3.88
C LYS A 55 -0.25 0.43 -3.97
N GLY A 56 0.36 1.43 -3.32
CA GLY A 56 -0.07 2.82 -3.40
C GLY A 56 -0.05 3.36 -4.84
N GLU A 57 1.02 3.10 -5.59
CA GLU A 57 1.12 3.41 -7.03
C GLU A 57 0.00 2.73 -7.82
N GLY A 58 -0.20 1.42 -7.63
CA GLY A 58 -1.25 0.67 -8.31
C GLY A 58 -2.66 1.22 -8.04
N PHE A 59 -2.98 1.62 -6.80
CA PHE A 59 -4.28 2.23 -6.50
C PHE A 59 -4.43 3.64 -7.06
N LYS A 60 -3.35 4.45 -7.10
CA LYS A 60 -3.39 5.78 -7.74
C LYS A 60 -3.72 5.65 -9.22
N GLU A 61 -3.13 4.68 -9.91
CA GLU A 61 -3.45 4.42 -11.31
C GLU A 61 -4.90 3.97 -11.50
N VAL A 62 -5.44 3.10 -10.64
CA VAL A 62 -6.87 2.73 -10.66
C VAL A 62 -7.76 3.95 -10.42
N GLN A 63 -7.42 4.82 -9.47
CA GLN A 63 -8.17 6.05 -9.19
C GLN A 63 -8.21 6.99 -10.40
N ASN A 64 -7.08 7.14 -11.11
CA ASN A 64 -7.02 7.94 -12.32
C ASN A 64 -7.90 7.34 -13.44
N GLU A 65 -7.79 6.03 -13.68
CA GLU A 65 -8.60 5.33 -14.69
C GLU A 65 -10.10 5.41 -14.38
N MET A 66 -10.48 5.33 -13.10
CA MET A 66 -11.87 5.49 -12.68
C MET A 66 -12.38 6.93 -12.86
N ARG A 67 -11.52 7.95 -12.61
CA ARG A 67 -11.85 9.36 -12.86
C ARG A 67 -12.07 9.62 -14.36
N GLU A 68 -11.21 9.05 -15.21
CA GLU A 68 -11.36 9.10 -16.68
C GLU A 68 -12.63 8.40 -17.15
N ALA A 69 -13.05 7.33 -16.47
CA ALA A 69 -14.31 6.64 -16.73
C ALA A 69 -15.56 7.39 -16.23
N GLY A 70 -15.41 8.58 -15.61
CA GLY A 70 -16.53 9.39 -15.13
C GLY A 70 -16.96 9.09 -13.69
N ALA A 71 -16.15 8.37 -12.90
CA ALA A 71 -16.42 8.22 -11.46
C ALA A 71 -16.30 9.58 -10.75
N ASN A 72 -17.22 9.84 -9.82
CA ASN A 72 -17.14 11.04 -8.99
C ASN A 72 -16.09 10.90 -7.88
N GLU A 73 -15.72 12.00 -7.24
CA GLU A 73 -14.65 12.01 -6.24
C GLU A 73 -14.94 11.11 -5.04
N THR A 74 -16.21 11.03 -4.60
CA THR A 74 -16.63 10.13 -3.51
C THR A 74 -16.41 8.66 -3.88
N GLN A 75 -16.74 8.27 -5.12
CA GLN A 75 -16.47 6.93 -5.64
C GLN A 75 -14.97 6.66 -5.70
N VAL A 76 -14.17 7.60 -6.22
CA VAL A 76 -12.70 7.48 -6.32
C VAL A 76 -12.06 7.27 -4.95
N GLN A 77 -12.52 8.00 -3.92
CA GLN A 77 -12.05 7.84 -2.54
C GLN A 77 -12.45 6.49 -1.93
N ALA A 78 -13.60 5.93 -2.33
CA ALA A 78 -14.11 4.65 -1.83
C ALA A 78 -13.51 3.41 -2.52
N ILE A 79 -12.67 3.56 -3.56
CA ILE A 79 -12.12 2.46 -4.38
C ILE A 79 -11.47 1.38 -3.54
N TYR A 80 -10.61 1.76 -2.58
CA TYR A 80 -9.90 0.80 -1.75
C TYR A 80 -10.87 -0.08 -0.95
N LYS A 81 -11.77 0.55 -0.17
CA LYS A 81 -12.76 -0.15 0.65
C LYS A 81 -13.70 -1.00 -0.20
N LYS A 82 -14.15 -0.48 -1.34
CA LYS A 82 -15.02 -1.23 -2.26
C LYS A 82 -14.31 -2.45 -2.83
N TRP A 83 -13.05 -2.33 -3.24
CA TRP A 83 -12.26 -3.45 -3.76
C TRP A 83 -12.09 -4.57 -2.73
N ILE A 84 -11.78 -4.23 -1.47
CA ILE A 84 -11.70 -5.24 -0.39
C ILE A 84 -13.03 -5.96 -0.22
N SER A 85 -14.15 -5.23 -0.22
CA SER A 85 -15.49 -5.82 -0.12
C SER A 85 -15.81 -6.77 -1.28
N ILE A 86 -15.51 -6.38 -2.52
CA ILE A 86 -15.71 -7.21 -3.73
C ILE A 86 -14.90 -8.50 -3.63
N LYS A 87 -13.59 -8.41 -3.32
CA LYS A 87 -12.73 -9.59 -3.15
C LYS A 87 -13.25 -10.53 -2.07
N ARG A 88 -13.72 -9.99 -0.94
CA ARG A 88 -14.27 -10.77 0.17
C ARG A 88 -15.51 -11.54 -0.26
N LYS A 89 -16.47 -10.87 -0.90
CA LYS A 89 -17.70 -11.49 -1.42
C LYS A 89 -17.38 -12.59 -2.44
N PHE A 90 -16.51 -12.29 -3.41
CA PHE A 90 -16.05 -13.26 -4.40
C PHE A 90 -15.42 -14.50 -3.74
N ARG A 91 -14.55 -14.31 -2.76
CA ARG A 91 -13.90 -15.42 -2.07
C ARG A 91 -14.89 -16.32 -1.35
N VAL A 92 -15.89 -15.75 -0.67
CA VAL A 92 -16.95 -16.52 0.01
C VAL A 92 -17.72 -17.35 -1.02
N GLU A 93 -18.14 -16.72 -2.11
CA GLU A 93 -18.86 -17.39 -3.20
C GLU A 93 -18.02 -18.49 -3.85
N TYR A 94 -16.77 -18.21 -4.21
CA TYR A 94 -15.85 -19.19 -4.79
C TYR A 94 -15.66 -20.42 -3.88
N LEU A 95 -15.48 -20.21 -2.57
CA LEU A 95 -15.36 -21.32 -1.62
C LEU A 95 -16.66 -22.11 -1.46
N ARG A 96 -17.82 -21.46 -1.52
CA ARG A 96 -19.13 -22.14 -1.53
C ARG A 96 -19.26 -23.00 -2.78
N THR A 97 -19.02 -22.43 -3.95
CA THR A 97 -19.09 -23.11 -5.25
C THR A 97 -18.17 -24.34 -5.27
N LYS A 98 -16.92 -24.20 -4.81
CA LYS A 98 -15.96 -25.30 -4.73
C LYS A 98 -16.42 -26.40 -3.77
N ALA A 99 -17.01 -26.06 -2.63
CA ALA A 99 -17.54 -27.04 -1.69
C ALA A 99 -18.78 -27.77 -2.26
N ASP A 100 -19.62 -27.08 -3.03
CA ASP A 100 -20.77 -27.72 -3.70
C ASP A 100 -20.31 -28.71 -4.77
N GLU A 101 -19.31 -28.35 -5.57
CA GLU A 101 -18.66 -29.25 -6.54
C GLU A 101 -18.07 -30.49 -5.87
N GLU A 102 -17.32 -30.31 -4.76
CA GLU A 102 -16.74 -31.41 -3.98
C GLU A 102 -17.81 -32.36 -3.39
N ASN A 103 -19.02 -31.85 -3.13
CA ASN A 103 -20.16 -32.63 -2.64
C ASN A 103 -21.06 -33.18 -3.76
N GLY A 104 -20.69 -33.03 -5.04
CA GLY A 104 -21.49 -33.47 -6.18
C GLY A 104 -22.79 -32.67 -6.40
N ARG A 105 -22.90 -31.48 -5.80
CA ARG A 105 -24.01 -30.54 -6.05
C ARG A 105 -23.69 -29.67 -7.26
N CYS A 106 -24.71 -29.23 -7.98
CA CYS A 106 -24.52 -28.32 -9.11
C CYS A 106 -24.12 -26.93 -8.58
N PRO A 107 -22.90 -26.44 -8.88
CA PRO A 107 -22.47 -25.12 -8.46
C PRO A 107 -23.34 -24.04 -9.09
N SER A 108 -23.98 -23.22 -8.27
CA SER A 108 -24.67 -22.01 -8.73
C SER A 108 -24.17 -20.80 -7.96
N THR A 109 -23.86 -19.74 -8.69
CA THR A 109 -23.46 -18.44 -8.13
C THR A 109 -24.57 -17.43 -8.41
N THR A 110 -25.01 -16.72 -7.36
CA THR A 110 -25.91 -15.58 -7.48
C THR A 110 -25.15 -14.27 -7.59
N TYR A 111 -23.83 -14.30 -7.51
CA TYR A 111 -23.01 -13.09 -7.48
C TYR A 111 -22.78 -12.54 -8.89
N PRO A 112 -23.28 -11.33 -9.21
CA PRO A 112 -23.29 -10.82 -10.59
C PRO A 112 -21.90 -10.66 -11.21
N TYR A 113 -20.88 -10.44 -10.38
CA TYR A 113 -19.51 -10.18 -10.81
C TYR A 113 -18.61 -11.41 -10.74
N TYR A 114 -19.18 -12.60 -10.52
CA TYR A 114 -18.41 -13.82 -10.32
C TYR A 114 -17.49 -14.13 -11.50
N ASP A 115 -18.03 -14.07 -12.73
CA ASP A 115 -17.28 -14.38 -13.95
C ASP A 115 -16.13 -13.40 -14.18
N SER A 116 -16.36 -12.09 -14.00
CA SER A 116 -15.34 -11.06 -14.15
C SER A 116 -14.22 -11.17 -13.11
N LEU A 117 -14.45 -11.84 -11.98
CA LEU A 117 -13.47 -12.02 -10.90
C LEU A 117 -12.73 -13.36 -10.95
N LYS A 118 -13.00 -14.21 -11.95
CA LYS A 118 -12.34 -15.53 -12.11
C LYS A 118 -10.81 -15.43 -12.21
N PHE A 119 -10.25 -14.29 -12.63
CA PHE A 119 -8.80 -14.08 -12.64
C PHE A 119 -8.16 -14.14 -11.24
N LEU A 120 -8.96 -14.01 -10.16
CA LEU A 120 -8.48 -14.13 -8.79
C LEU A 120 -8.31 -15.58 -8.32
N ILE A 121 -8.93 -16.55 -9.00
CA ILE A 121 -8.97 -17.97 -8.59
C ILE A 121 -7.56 -18.54 -8.30
N PRO A 122 -6.54 -18.34 -9.16
CA PRO A 122 -5.19 -18.86 -8.91
C PRO A 122 -4.56 -18.35 -7.60
N TYR A 123 -5.05 -17.24 -7.06
CA TYR A 123 -4.51 -16.57 -5.88
C TYR A 123 -5.36 -16.77 -4.62
N CYS A 124 -6.55 -17.38 -4.74
CA CYS A 124 -7.45 -17.62 -3.60
C CYS A 124 -7.03 -18.79 -2.71
N GLU A 125 -6.24 -19.75 -3.23
CA GLU A 125 -5.95 -21.00 -2.53
C GLU A 125 -4.99 -20.84 -1.34
N PHE A 126 -4.14 -19.82 -1.36
CA PHE A 126 -3.17 -19.52 -0.31
C PHE A 126 -3.80 -19.18 1.04
N TYR A 127 -5.09 -18.86 1.09
CA TYR A 127 -5.76 -18.44 2.31
C TYR A 127 -6.35 -19.60 3.15
N LYS A 128 -6.37 -20.84 2.65
CA LYS A 128 -6.84 -22.01 3.43
C LYS A 128 -5.96 -22.26 4.67
N VAL A 129 -4.70 -21.84 4.63
CA VAL A 129 -3.72 -22.07 5.71
C VAL A 129 -3.97 -21.17 6.94
N CYS A 130 -4.57 -19.98 6.77
CA CYS A 130 -4.77 -19.05 7.88
C CYS A 130 -6.07 -19.26 8.68
N SER A 131 -7.14 -19.86 8.12
CA SER A 131 -8.41 -19.98 8.85
C SER A 131 -8.37 -21.05 9.96
N GLN A 132 -7.51 -22.07 9.82
CA GLN A 132 -7.29 -23.04 10.90
C GLN A 132 -6.63 -22.40 12.14
N ALA A 133 -5.88 -21.30 11.98
CA ALA A 133 -5.31 -20.57 13.11
C ALA A 133 -6.38 -19.79 13.91
N GLN A 134 -7.48 -19.37 13.26
CA GLN A 134 -8.57 -18.66 13.94
C GLN A 134 -9.50 -19.58 14.74
N LYS A 135 -9.64 -20.86 14.36
CA LYS A 135 -10.38 -21.86 15.18
C LYS A 135 -9.72 -22.18 16.52
N ARG A 136 -8.50 -21.69 16.78
CA ARG A 136 -7.83 -21.83 18.09
C ARG A 136 -8.01 -20.61 19.00
N ARG A 137 -8.76 -19.57 18.60
CA ARG A 137 -9.09 -18.45 19.49
C ARG A 137 -10.44 -18.66 20.16
N ALA A 138 -10.32 -18.88 21.47
CA ALA A 138 -11.30 -18.89 22.56
C ALA A 138 -12.48 -19.89 22.48
N PRO A 139 -12.67 -20.73 23.53
CA PRO A 139 -13.89 -21.51 23.68
C PRO A 139 -15.11 -20.58 23.80
N PHE A 140 -16.05 -20.84 22.90
CA PHE A 140 -17.46 -20.51 22.87
C PHE A 140 -18.03 -20.04 24.22
N PHE A 141 -18.32 -18.74 24.34
CA PHE A 141 -19.26 -18.23 25.34
C PHE A 141 -20.65 -18.27 24.67
N GLU A 142 -21.47 -19.26 25.05
CA GLU A 142 -22.89 -19.34 24.66
C GLU A 142 -23.64 -18.18 25.32
N GLY A 143 -23.69 -17.05 24.63
CA GLY A 143 -24.54 -15.92 24.97
C GLY A 143 -25.61 -15.76 23.89
N GLU A 144 -26.85 -15.91 24.32
CA GLU A 144 -28.12 -15.81 23.58
C GLU A 144 -28.16 -14.78 22.44
N ASP A 145 -28.79 -15.26 21.35
CA ASP A 145 -29.56 -14.55 20.33
C ASP A 145 -29.62 -13.02 20.46
N SER A 146 -28.73 -12.35 19.72
CA SER A 146 -28.92 -10.97 19.34
C SER A 146 -28.51 -10.81 17.89
N GLU A 147 -29.48 -10.46 17.05
CA GLU A 147 -29.37 -10.27 15.60
C GLU A 147 -28.59 -8.98 15.24
N GLU A 148 -27.47 -8.73 15.92
CA GLU A 148 -26.57 -7.65 15.59
C GLU A 148 -25.50 -8.16 14.62
N GLU A 149 -25.52 -7.60 13.41
CA GLU A 149 -24.42 -7.61 12.45
C GLU A 149 -23.11 -7.22 13.16
N ARG A 150 -22.39 -8.22 13.69
CA ARG A 150 -21.01 -8.04 14.11
C ARG A 150 -20.17 -7.83 12.86
N CYS A 151 -20.06 -6.56 12.48
CA CYS A 151 -18.94 -6.03 11.71
C CYS A 151 -17.68 -6.67 12.29
N ILE A 152 -17.06 -7.53 11.49
CA ILE A 152 -15.70 -7.97 11.74
C ILE A 152 -14.89 -6.68 11.67
N GLN A 153 -14.58 -6.12 12.84
CA GLN A 153 -13.50 -5.17 13.02
C GLN A 153 -12.24 -5.97 12.70
N GLU A 154 -11.96 -6.09 11.40
CA GLU A 154 -10.58 -6.21 10.97
C GLU A 154 -9.96 -4.91 11.48
N ASP A 155 -9.00 -5.04 12.39
CA ASP A 155 -8.09 -3.99 12.80
C ASP A 155 -7.37 -3.50 11.53
N ASP A 156 -8.09 -2.69 10.74
CA ASP A 156 -7.58 -1.85 9.68
C ASP A 156 -6.78 -0.76 10.40
N ASP A 157 -5.56 -1.13 10.80
CA ASP A 157 -4.40 -0.24 10.96
C ASP A 157 -4.07 0.40 9.60
N PHE A 158 -5.05 1.07 9.01
CA PHE A 158 -4.81 2.21 8.15
C PHE A 158 -4.81 3.41 9.09
N PRO A 159 -3.71 4.18 9.19
CA PRO A 159 -3.66 5.33 10.06
C PRO A 159 -4.67 6.35 9.56
N THR A 160 -5.87 6.32 10.14
CA THR A 160 -6.69 7.51 10.21
C THR A 160 -5.86 8.45 11.05
N LEU A 161 -5.28 9.47 10.42
CA LEU A 161 -4.45 10.48 11.06
C LEU A 161 -5.31 11.24 12.07
N THR A 162 -5.54 10.62 13.22
CA THR A 162 -6.05 11.32 14.39
C THR A 162 -4.94 12.28 14.82
N PRO A 163 -5.27 13.49 15.32
CA PRO A 163 -4.27 14.46 15.75
C PRO A 163 -3.24 13.88 16.73
N GLN A 164 -3.64 12.86 17.50
CA GLN A 164 -2.79 12.14 18.44
C GLN A 164 -1.68 11.33 17.74
N THR A 165 -2.00 10.62 16.65
CA THR A 165 -1.01 9.84 15.88
C THR A 165 0.00 10.71 15.14
N THR A 166 -0.39 11.93 14.73
CA THR A 166 0.52 12.91 14.13
C THR A 166 1.56 13.39 15.15
N LEU A 167 1.17 13.57 16.41
CA LEU A 167 2.10 13.97 17.47
C LEU A 167 3.13 12.86 17.76
N ASP A 168 2.68 11.61 17.85
CA ASP A 168 3.58 10.47 18.07
C ASP A 168 4.53 10.24 16.89
N PHE A 169 4.07 10.45 15.65
CA PHE A 169 4.92 10.43 14.47
C PHE A 169 5.99 11.54 14.51
N LEU A 170 5.62 12.76 14.90
CA LEU A 170 6.56 13.88 15.03
C LEU A 170 7.58 13.63 16.15
N ILE A 171 7.15 13.09 17.30
CA ILE A 171 8.04 12.70 18.40
C ILE A 171 9.01 11.61 17.94
N SER A 172 8.53 10.63 17.16
CA SER A 172 9.38 9.56 16.62
C SER A 172 10.39 10.08 15.59
N GLN A 173 9.99 11.01 14.72
CA GLN A 173 10.90 11.68 13.77
C GLN A 173 11.98 12.48 14.51
N GLN A 174 11.60 13.25 15.53
CA GLN A 174 12.55 14.04 16.32
C GLN A 174 13.58 13.15 17.03
N LYS A 175 13.15 11.99 17.55
CA LYS A 175 14.06 11.01 18.17
C LYS A 175 15.05 10.43 17.17
N ARG A 176 14.62 10.13 15.94
CA ARG A 176 15.50 9.59 14.89
C ARG A 176 16.58 10.60 14.50
N ILE A 177 16.20 11.85 14.26
CA ILE A 177 17.16 12.94 13.93
C ILE A 177 18.20 13.10 15.06
N LYS A 178 17.75 13.04 16.32
CA LYS A 178 18.67 13.13 17.47
C LYS A 178 19.68 11.97 17.49
N LEU A 179 19.24 10.76 17.15
CA LEU A 179 20.10 9.58 17.12
C LEU A 179 21.12 9.65 15.98
N GLU A 180 20.70 10.09 14.80
CA GLU A 180 21.59 10.27 13.64
C GLU A 180 22.69 11.30 13.93
N ASN A 181 22.35 12.41 14.59
CA ASN A 181 23.34 13.40 15.01
C ASN A 181 24.35 12.83 16.01
N GLN A 182 23.91 12.01 16.98
CA GLN A 182 24.82 11.35 17.92
C GLN A 182 25.75 10.36 17.23
N VAL A 183 25.26 9.61 16.25
CA VAL A 183 26.09 8.69 15.46
C VAL A 183 27.13 9.45 14.66
N ASN A 184 26.76 10.58 14.04
CA ASN A 184 27.68 11.43 13.30
C ASN A 184 28.75 12.06 14.20
N GLU A 185 28.39 12.50 15.42
CA GLU A 185 29.36 13.01 16.40
C GLU A 185 30.34 11.92 16.86
N LEU A 186 29.85 10.71 17.13
CA LEU A 186 30.71 9.57 17.50
C LEU A 186 31.64 9.16 16.34
N ALA A 187 31.14 9.18 15.10
CA ALA A 187 31.96 8.91 13.93
C ALA A 187 33.06 9.98 13.75
N ALA A 188 32.73 11.26 13.91
CA ALA A 188 33.70 12.35 13.85
C ALA A 188 34.76 12.25 14.97
N ALA A 189 34.35 11.93 16.20
CA ALA A 189 35.26 11.73 17.32
C ALA A 189 36.22 10.55 17.09
N ALA A 190 35.73 9.45 16.51
CA ALA A 190 36.56 8.30 16.15
C ALA A 190 37.62 8.65 15.10
N VAL A 191 37.26 9.42 14.07
CA VAL A 191 38.20 9.92 13.05
C VAL A 191 39.26 10.82 13.68
N ALA A 192 38.87 11.72 14.59
CA ALA A 192 39.80 12.59 15.29
C ALA A 192 40.79 11.81 16.18
N MET A 193 40.33 10.78 16.89
CA MET A 193 41.19 9.90 17.70
C MET A 193 42.18 9.08 16.85
N ALA A 194 41.75 8.60 15.67
CA ALA A 194 42.62 7.90 14.74
C ALA A 194 43.71 8.82 14.16
N ALA A 195 43.37 10.08 13.86
CA ALA A 195 44.33 11.08 13.39
C ALA A 195 45.36 11.43 14.48
N ALA A 196 44.94 11.59 15.74
CA ALA A 196 45.83 11.88 16.86
C ALA A 196 46.79 10.71 17.18
N SER A 197 46.39 9.47 16.91
CA SER A 197 47.25 8.29 17.11
C SER A 197 48.32 8.16 16.01
N SER A 198 48.05 8.69 14.81
CA SER A 198 48.97 8.60 13.66
C SER A 198 50.15 9.58 13.73
N THR A 199 50.02 10.69 14.47
CA THR A 199 51.09 11.70 14.60
C THR A 199 52.19 11.31 15.58
N ASN A 200 51.96 10.34 16.48
CA ASN A 200 52.96 9.89 17.45
C ASN A 200 53.95 8.84 16.92
N ASN A 201 53.82 8.40 15.65
CA ASN A 201 54.64 7.32 15.09
C ASN A 201 55.64 7.77 14.00
N ILE A 202 55.85 9.08 13.81
CA ILE A 202 56.69 9.62 12.72
C ILE A 202 58.11 10.02 13.20
N ASN A 203 58.49 9.73 14.45
CA ASN A 203 59.81 10.13 14.96
C ASN A 203 60.84 9.00 15.14
N ASN A 204 60.62 7.84 14.53
CA ASN A 204 61.66 6.82 14.41
C ASN A 204 61.47 6.02 13.13
N ASN A 205 62.10 6.46 12.03
CA ASN A 205 62.97 5.59 11.25
C ASN A 205 63.72 6.38 10.18
N ASN A 206 65.02 6.50 10.42
CA ASN A 206 66.04 6.81 9.44
C ASN A 206 66.06 5.76 8.31
N SER A 207 66.39 6.25 7.11
CA SER A 207 67.10 5.55 6.02
C SER A 207 66.44 4.33 5.37
N LEU A 208 66.05 4.47 4.10
CA LEU A 208 66.81 3.89 2.98
C LEU A 208 66.31 4.46 1.63
N PRO A 209 67.18 4.66 0.62
CA PRO A 209 66.80 5.17 -0.67
C PRO A 209 66.37 4.06 -1.64
N THR A 210 65.41 4.43 -2.50
CA THR A 210 65.41 4.24 -3.95
C THR A 210 65.85 2.88 -4.51
N MET A 211 64.94 2.18 -5.19
CA MET A 211 65.20 1.69 -6.55
C MET A 211 63.88 1.58 -7.32
N ALA A 212 63.94 2.10 -8.55
CA ALA A 212 62.89 2.05 -9.56
C ALA A 212 62.57 0.62 -9.99
N SER A 213 61.34 0.40 -10.44
CA SER A 213 61.03 -0.64 -11.43
C SER A 213 59.80 -0.22 -12.22
N THR A 214 60.08 0.30 -13.40
CA THR A 214 59.21 0.28 -14.59
C THR A 214 58.85 -1.15 -14.97
N ASN A 215 57.60 -1.38 -15.40
CA ASN A 215 57.17 -2.29 -16.49
C ASN A 215 55.63 -2.18 -16.55
N ILE A 216 55.03 -1.60 -17.60
CA ILE A 216 54.85 -2.15 -18.96
C ILE A 216 54.27 -3.58 -18.90
N LEU A 217 52.97 -3.72 -19.18
CA LEU A 217 52.49 -4.50 -20.33
C LEU A 217 50.99 -4.27 -20.57
N GLU A 218 50.71 -3.92 -21.82
CA GLU A 218 49.40 -3.97 -22.47
C GLU A 218 48.85 -5.41 -22.46
N SER A 219 47.53 -5.55 -22.37
CA SER A 219 46.83 -6.73 -22.86
C SER A 219 45.43 -6.32 -23.30
N GLU A 220 45.33 -6.07 -24.61
CA GLU A 220 44.08 -6.19 -25.35
C GLU A 220 43.60 -7.66 -25.32
N GLY A 221 42.29 -7.87 -25.40
CA GLY A 221 41.62 -9.16 -25.50
C GLY A 221 40.11 -8.90 -25.39
N SER A 222 39.36 -8.73 -26.47
CA SER A 222 38.94 -9.72 -27.49
C SER A 222 37.84 -10.65 -26.99
N ASP A 223 36.80 -10.77 -27.82
CA ASP A 223 35.72 -11.77 -27.83
C ASP A 223 34.56 -11.49 -26.84
N GLU A 224 33.28 -11.50 -27.22
CA GLU A 224 32.53 -12.03 -28.37
C GLU A 224 31.17 -11.29 -28.47
#